data_AF-A0A847PAW3-F1
#
_entry.id   AF-A0A847PAW3-F1
#
_cell.length_a   1.000
_cell.length_b   1.000
_cell.length_c   1.000
_cell.angle_alpha   90.00
_cell.angle_beta   90.00
_cell.angle_gamma   90.00
#
_symmetry.space_group_name_H-M   'P 1'
#
loop_
_entity.id
_entity.type
_entity.pdbx_description
1 polymer ?
#
loop_
_entity_poly.entity_id
_entity_poly.type
_entity_poly.pdbx_seq_one_letter_code
_entity_poly.pdbx_strand_id
1 'polypeptide(L)'
;MSAVCVTVSLPGDGTLGRALGLCEVWMEVRWMHELALTLSINEGIQELCKRSGWARVHRIILKIGGLRQVDPELMAFAFGVVSRGTVTEGAALSVIEFPIVFRCQSCGRDSMSESTAFLCPLCGSSDVELLSGLELGVELIDVEVVEKDGGRRDPSQT
;
A
#
# COMPACT_ATOMS: atom_id res chain seq x y z
N MET A 1 10.32 -13.18 23.73
CA MET A 1 11.29 -12.19 24.26
C MET A 1 10.49 -11.13 25.00
N SER A 2 10.84 -10.90 26.26
CA SER A 2 10.05 -10.16 27.25
C SER A 2 10.02 -8.66 26.95
N ALA A 3 8.82 -8.07 26.96
CA ALA A 3 8.63 -6.63 26.78
C ALA A 3 9.09 -5.88 28.05
N VAL A 4 10.09 -5.02 27.89
CA VAL A 4 10.55 -4.12 28.95
C VAL A 4 9.55 -2.99 29.06
N CYS A 5 8.74 -3.03 30.13
CA CYS A 5 7.80 -1.98 30.47
C CYS A 5 8.57 -0.82 31.13
N VAL A 6 8.72 0.30 30.41
CA VAL A 6 9.30 1.52 30.99
C VAL A 6 8.24 2.19 31.86
N THR A 7 8.32 2.00 33.16
CA THR A 7 7.49 2.72 34.14
C THR A 7 7.98 4.16 34.28
N VAL A 8 7.18 5.12 33.80
CA VAL A 8 7.36 6.54 34.09
C VAL A 8 6.56 6.87 35.36
N SER A 9 7.25 7.15 36.47
CA SER A 9 6.62 7.64 37.69
C SER A 9 6.36 9.14 37.56
N LEU A 10 5.09 9.54 37.48
CA LEU A 10 4.66 10.93 37.63
C LEU A 10 4.29 11.21 39.09
N PRO A 11 4.65 12.38 39.65
CA PRO A 11 4.25 12.75 41.00
C PRO A 11 2.85 13.38 41.02
N GLY A 12 1.94 12.69 41.72
CA GLY A 12 0.91 13.28 42.59
C GLY A 12 -0.06 14.30 42.02
N ASP A 13 -1.22 13.83 41.60
CA ASP A 13 -2.54 14.27 42.07
C ASP A 13 -3.60 13.19 41.79
N GLY A 14 -4.55 13.06 42.70
CA GLY A 14 -5.42 11.89 42.86
C GLY A 14 -6.66 11.94 41.98
N THR A 15 -6.50 11.68 40.69
CA THR A 15 -7.60 11.38 39.78
C THR A 15 -7.26 10.14 38.98
N LEU A 16 -8.02 9.06 39.21
CA LEU A 16 -8.01 7.82 38.42
C LEU A 16 -8.49 8.13 36.98
N GLY A 17 -7.61 8.71 36.18
CA GLY A 17 -7.76 8.87 34.74
C GLY A 17 -7.36 7.58 34.03
N ARG A 18 -8.32 6.95 33.36
CA ARG A 18 -8.17 5.73 32.58
C ARG A 18 -6.97 5.84 31.61
N ALA A 19 -5.93 5.05 31.83
CA ALA A 19 -4.87 4.80 30.84
C ALA A 19 -5.33 3.80 29.76
N LEU A 20 -6.44 4.13 29.07
CA LEU A 20 -6.96 3.39 27.92
C LEU A 20 -7.34 4.43 26.88
N GLY A 21 -6.53 4.60 25.84
CA GLY A 21 -6.85 5.55 24.77
C GLY A 21 -5.84 5.73 23.65
N LEU A 22 -4.60 5.23 23.79
CA LEU A 22 -3.59 5.37 22.73
C LEU A 22 -3.38 4.09 21.90
N CYS A 23 -3.83 2.92 22.33
CA CYS A 23 -3.73 1.70 21.51
C CYS A 23 -4.93 1.55 20.54
N GLU A 24 -6.14 1.90 20.97
CA GLU A 24 -7.37 1.69 20.18
C GLU A 24 -7.50 2.68 19.01
N VAL A 25 -7.19 3.97 19.23
CA VAL A 25 -7.33 5.01 18.19
C VAL A 25 -6.31 4.84 17.05
N TRP A 26 -5.10 4.38 17.35
CA TRP A 26 -4.04 4.21 16.34
C TRP A 26 -4.28 3.00 15.43
N MET A 27 -4.90 1.95 15.95
CA MET A 27 -5.24 0.74 15.18
C MET A 27 -6.45 0.99 14.26
N GLU A 28 -7.41 1.80 14.72
CA GLU A 28 -8.60 2.18 13.94
C GLU A 28 -8.26 3.08 12.73
N VAL A 29 -7.35 4.03 12.89
CA VAL A 29 -6.93 4.93 11.79
C VAL A 29 -6.15 4.18 10.71
N ARG A 30 -5.25 3.25 11.10
CA ARG A 30 -4.55 2.39 10.13
C ARG A 30 -5.52 1.49 9.40
N TRP A 31 -6.41 0.81 10.11
CA TRP A 31 -7.45 0.00 9.45
C TRP A 31 -8.22 0.77 8.36
N MET A 32 -8.64 2.01 8.64
CA MET A 32 -9.32 2.85 7.66
C MET A 32 -8.43 3.27 6.48
N HIS A 33 -7.15 3.57 6.71
CA HIS A 33 -6.21 3.99 5.66
C HIS A 33 -5.97 2.85 4.65
N GLU A 34 -5.58 1.68 5.13
CA GLU A 34 -5.30 0.51 4.30
C GLU A 34 -6.57 0.02 3.60
N LEU A 35 -7.72 0.02 4.28
CA LEU A 35 -9.00 -0.32 3.66
C LEU A 35 -9.36 0.64 2.51
N ALA A 36 -9.23 1.96 2.73
CA ALA A 36 -9.55 2.95 1.72
C ALA A 36 -8.63 2.84 0.48
N LEU A 37 -7.33 2.64 0.69
CA LEU A 37 -6.38 2.40 -0.40
C LEU A 37 -6.75 1.13 -1.19
N THR A 38 -7.02 0.04 -0.47
CA THR A 38 -7.33 -1.25 -1.08
C THR A 38 -8.63 -1.21 -1.87
N LEU A 39 -9.67 -0.53 -1.34
CA LEU A 39 -10.92 -0.30 -2.07
C LEU A 39 -10.67 0.40 -3.40
N SER A 40 -9.95 1.53 -3.37
CA SER A 40 -9.66 2.31 -4.59
C SER A 40 -8.87 1.50 -5.62
N ILE A 41 -7.88 0.72 -5.19
CA ILE A 41 -7.11 -0.16 -6.07
C ILE A 41 -8.01 -1.25 -6.67
N ASN A 42 -8.82 -1.92 -5.85
CA ASN A 42 -9.69 -2.99 -6.30
C ASN A 42 -10.74 -2.49 -7.31
N GLU A 43 -11.34 -1.34 -7.05
CA GLU A 43 -12.28 -0.69 -7.99
C GLU A 43 -11.61 -0.37 -9.33
N GLY A 44 -10.39 0.17 -9.31
CA GLY A 44 -9.62 0.45 -10.52
C GLY A 44 -9.32 -0.81 -11.34
N ILE A 45 -8.96 -1.91 -10.67
CA ILE A 45 -8.71 -3.20 -11.33
C ILE A 45 -10.00 -3.77 -11.93
N GLN A 46 -11.12 -3.73 -11.21
CA GLN A 46 -12.41 -4.18 -11.72
C GLN A 46 -12.83 -3.40 -12.98
N GLU A 47 -12.62 -2.09 -12.98
CA GLU A 47 -12.90 -1.24 -14.15
C GLU A 47 -12.00 -1.60 -15.34
N LEU A 48 -10.72 -1.88 -15.09
CA LEU A 48 -9.79 -2.35 -16.12
C LEU A 48 -10.21 -3.72 -16.69
N CYS A 49 -10.69 -4.64 -15.84
CA CYS A 49 -11.18 -5.95 -16.27
C CYS A 49 -12.39 -5.81 -17.21
N LYS A 50 -13.36 -4.94 -16.85
CA LYS A 50 -14.56 -4.68 -17.67
C LYS A 50 -14.20 -4.17 -19.07
N ARG A 51 -13.20 -3.29 -19.16
CA ARG A 51 -12.75 -2.71 -20.44
C ARG A 51 -11.93 -3.69 -21.28
N SER A 52 -11.18 -4.57 -20.62
CA SER A 52 -10.22 -5.45 -21.27
C SER A 52 -10.75 -6.86 -21.54
N GLY A 53 -11.95 -7.20 -21.04
CA GLY A 53 -12.55 -8.53 -21.22
C GLY A 53 -11.86 -9.62 -20.38
N TRP A 54 -11.28 -9.25 -19.24
CA TRP A 54 -10.64 -10.19 -18.33
C TRP A 54 -11.70 -10.90 -17.48
N ALA A 55 -11.65 -12.23 -17.47
CA ALA A 55 -12.59 -13.08 -16.74
C ALA A 55 -12.27 -13.11 -15.24
N ARG A 56 -10.99 -13.21 -14.91
CA ARG A 56 -10.50 -13.47 -13.56
C ARG A 56 -9.11 -12.87 -13.37
N VAL A 57 -8.82 -12.40 -12.16
CA VAL A 57 -7.48 -11.99 -11.73
C VAL A 57 -6.90 -13.06 -10.80
N HIS A 58 -5.68 -13.51 -11.07
CA HIS A 58 -4.98 -14.52 -10.26
C HIS A 58 -3.98 -13.90 -9.30
N ARG A 59 -3.28 -12.85 -9.73
CA ARG A 59 -2.21 -12.22 -8.95
C ARG A 59 -2.14 -10.73 -9.24
N ILE A 60 -1.88 -9.95 -8.20
CA ILE A 60 -1.64 -8.52 -8.26
C ILE A 60 -0.33 -8.22 -7.53
N ILE A 61 0.56 -7.48 -8.18
CA ILE A 61 1.77 -6.95 -7.56
C ILE A 61 1.64 -5.44 -7.51
N LEU A 62 1.68 -4.86 -6.31
CA LEU A 62 1.69 -3.43 -6.11
C LEU A 62 3.12 -2.94 -5.89
N LYS A 63 3.42 -1.74 -6.37
CA LYS A 63 4.59 -0.98 -5.93
C LYS A 63 4.15 0.12 -4.98
N ILE A 64 4.76 0.18 -3.81
CA ILE A 64 4.42 1.14 -2.76
C ILE A 64 5.71 1.76 -2.23
N GLY A 65 5.79 3.08 -2.27
CA GLY A 65 6.92 3.83 -1.73
C GLY A 65 6.86 3.97 -0.21
N GLY A 66 8.03 4.00 0.45
CA GLY A 66 8.13 4.02 1.91
C GLY A 66 7.46 5.22 2.60
N LEU A 67 7.24 6.34 1.91
CA LEU A 67 6.48 7.47 2.48
C LEU A 67 4.98 7.21 2.54
N ARG A 68 4.47 6.17 1.87
CA ARG A 68 3.07 5.77 1.98
C ARG A 68 2.75 5.12 3.32
N GLN A 69 3.77 4.61 4.02
CA GLN A 69 3.62 3.99 5.35
C GLN A 69 2.52 2.91 5.42
N VAL A 70 2.30 2.22 4.30
CA VAL A 70 1.33 1.12 4.20
C VAL A 70 1.88 -0.08 4.96
N ASP A 71 1.02 -0.71 5.75
CA ASP A 71 1.27 -2.02 6.31
C ASP A 71 0.85 -3.13 5.31
N PRO A 72 1.80 -3.92 4.77
CA PRO A 72 1.47 -4.94 3.77
C PRO A 72 0.54 -6.04 4.28
N GLU A 73 0.62 -6.39 5.56
CA GLU A 73 -0.21 -7.43 6.16
C GLU A 73 -1.66 -6.95 6.32
N LEU A 74 -1.84 -5.71 6.80
CA LEU A 74 -3.17 -5.10 6.90
C LEU A 74 -3.77 -4.86 5.52
N MET A 75 -2.98 -4.41 4.54
CA MET A 75 -3.46 -4.26 3.16
C MET A 75 -3.88 -5.60 2.54
N ALA A 76 -3.11 -6.68 2.76
CA ALA A 76 -3.47 -8.01 2.28
C ALA A 76 -4.77 -8.52 2.93
N PHE A 77 -4.95 -8.28 4.23
CA PHE A 77 -6.19 -8.64 4.93
C PHE A 77 -7.38 -7.81 4.44
N ALA A 78 -7.21 -6.49 4.29
CA ALA A 78 -8.23 -5.62 3.71
C ALA A 78 -8.61 -6.09 2.28
N PHE A 79 -7.63 -6.52 1.49
CA PHE A 79 -7.86 -7.06 0.15
C PHE A 79 -8.72 -8.32 0.17
N GLY A 80 -8.47 -9.23 1.11
CA GLY A 80 -9.29 -10.43 1.32
C GLY A 80 -10.75 -10.12 1.70
N VAL A 81 -11.03 -8.94 2.25
CA VAL A 81 -12.39 -8.47 2.54
C VAL A 81 -13.02 -7.85 1.29
N VAL A 82 -12.34 -6.90 0.65
CA VAL A 82 -12.93 -6.10 -0.46
C VAL A 82 -13.01 -6.84 -1.79
N SER A 83 -12.23 -7.91 -1.98
CA SER A 83 -12.22 -8.70 -3.20
C SER A 83 -13.41 -9.67 -3.31
N ARG A 84 -14.10 -9.97 -2.21
CA ARG A 84 -15.21 -10.93 -2.17
C ARG A 84 -16.36 -10.52 -3.11
N GLY A 85 -16.84 -11.46 -3.91
CA GLY A 85 -17.90 -11.24 -4.89
C GLY A 85 -17.45 -10.48 -6.13
N THR A 86 -16.14 -10.31 -6.35
CA THR A 86 -15.59 -9.54 -7.48
C THR A 86 -14.66 -10.40 -8.33
N VAL A 87 -14.27 -9.89 -9.51
CA VAL A 87 -13.31 -10.51 -10.44
C VAL A 87 -11.91 -10.75 -9.83
N THR A 88 -11.59 -10.07 -8.73
CA THR A 88 -10.34 -10.23 -7.99
C THR A 88 -10.44 -11.21 -6.81
N GLU A 89 -11.60 -11.85 -6.60
CA GLU A 89 -11.79 -12.78 -5.49
C GLU A 89 -10.82 -13.97 -5.57
N GLY A 90 -10.05 -14.16 -4.50
CA GLY A 90 -9.04 -15.22 -4.39
C GLY A 90 -7.73 -14.92 -5.13
N ALA A 91 -7.55 -13.70 -5.65
CA ALA A 91 -6.26 -13.28 -6.20
C ALA A 91 -5.20 -13.15 -5.09
N ALA A 92 -3.95 -13.51 -5.41
CA ALA A 92 -2.82 -13.25 -4.53
C ALA A 92 -2.36 -11.80 -4.66
N LEU A 93 -2.41 -11.03 -3.56
CA LEU A 93 -1.86 -9.68 -3.49
C LEU A 93 -0.47 -9.70 -2.86
N SER A 94 0.51 -9.09 -3.53
CA SER A 94 1.85 -8.86 -2.99
C SER A 94 2.28 -7.42 -3.18
N VAL A 95 3.05 -6.89 -2.24
CA VAL A 95 3.58 -5.52 -2.25
C VAL A 95 5.09 -5.58 -2.45
N ILE A 96 5.60 -4.75 -3.36
CA ILE A 96 7.01 -4.42 -3.51
C ILE A 96 7.20 -3.03 -2.90
N GLU A 97 7.99 -2.97 -1.84
CA GLU A 97 8.32 -1.72 -1.17
C GLU A 97 9.49 -1.01 -1.85
N PHE A 98 9.30 0.28 -2.13
CA PHE A 98 10.32 1.16 -2.68
C PHE A 98 10.88 2.05 -1.57
N PRO A 99 12.21 2.10 -1.40
CA PRO A 99 12.82 2.88 -0.32
C PRO A 99 12.60 4.38 -0.52
N ILE A 100 12.61 5.13 0.57
CA ILE A 100 12.68 6.59 0.50
C ILE A 100 14.10 6.96 0.10
N VAL A 101 14.25 7.58 -1.07
CA VAL A 101 15.54 8.05 -1.57
C VAL A 101 15.44 9.54 -1.80
N PHE A 102 16.42 10.28 -1.32
CA PHE A 102 16.54 11.70 -1.61
C PHE A 102 17.96 12.09 -2.00
N ARG A 103 18.05 13.18 -2.76
CA ARG A 103 19.26 13.90 -3.10
C ARG A 103 19.40 15.13 -2.22
N CYS A 104 20.49 15.23 -1.47
CA CYS A 104 20.78 16.45 -0.73
C CYS A 104 21.42 17.48 -1.65
N GLN A 105 20.82 18.66 -1.78
CA GLN A 105 21.38 19.73 -2.61
C GLN A 105 22.58 20.42 -1.95
N SER A 106 22.71 20.35 -0.62
CA SER A 106 23.84 20.94 0.08
C SER A 106 25.12 20.11 0.00
N CYS A 107 25.03 18.77 -0.02
CA CYS A 107 26.22 17.91 -0.12
C CYS A 107 26.30 17.09 -1.42
N GLY A 108 25.29 17.18 -2.29
CA GLY A 108 25.26 16.54 -3.61
C GLY A 108 25.12 15.03 -3.59
N ARG A 109 24.79 14.42 -2.45
CA ARG A 109 24.73 12.96 -2.28
C ARG A 109 23.30 12.46 -2.20
N ASP A 110 23.10 11.29 -2.80
CA ASP A 110 21.86 10.53 -2.68
C ASP A 110 21.96 9.61 -1.46
N SER A 111 20.87 9.49 -0.71
CA SER A 111 20.81 8.61 0.44
C SER A 111 19.43 8.01 0.62
N MET A 112 19.41 6.76 1.07
CA MET A 112 18.21 6.08 1.53
C MET A 112 17.89 6.51 2.96
N SER A 113 16.61 6.55 3.30
CA SER A 113 16.14 6.84 4.64
C SER A 113 14.92 6.01 4.99
N GLU A 114 14.82 5.63 6.25
CA GLU A 114 13.58 5.10 6.85
C GLU A 114 12.83 6.22 7.59
N SER A 115 13.49 7.36 7.82
CA SER A 115 12.92 8.52 8.48
C SER A 115 12.13 9.40 7.51
N THR A 116 10.98 9.86 7.98
CA THR A 116 10.14 10.89 7.34
C THR A 116 10.53 12.31 7.74
N ALA A 117 11.65 12.50 8.43
CA ALA A 117 12.10 13.83 8.90
C ALA A 117 12.65 14.73 7.78
N PHE A 118 12.81 14.22 6.54
CA PHE A 118 13.35 14.95 5.38
C PHE A 118 14.66 15.70 5.68
N LEU A 119 15.57 15.04 6.40
CA LEU A 119 16.91 15.55 6.69
C LEU A 119 17.96 14.65 6.05
N CYS A 120 19.01 15.27 5.52
CA CYS A 120 20.16 14.54 5.02
C CYS A 120 20.91 13.84 6.16
N PRO A 121 21.11 12.51 6.12
CA PRO A 121 21.75 11.77 7.20
C PRO A 121 23.25 12.02 7.25
N LEU A 122 23.82 12.61 6.19
CA LEU A 122 25.25 12.86 6.06
C LEU A 122 25.67 14.25 6.53
N CYS A 123 24.83 15.27 6.34
CA CYS A 123 25.18 16.66 6.71
C CYS A 123 24.11 17.38 7.53
N GLY A 124 22.94 16.78 7.78
CA GLY A 124 21.85 17.37 8.54
C GLY A 124 21.07 18.47 7.81
N SER A 125 21.38 18.75 6.54
CA SER A 125 20.63 19.73 5.75
C SER A 125 19.21 19.26 5.48
N SER A 126 18.25 20.20 5.54
CA SER A 126 16.86 20.01 5.11
C SER A 126 16.66 20.30 3.61
N ASP A 127 17.70 20.75 2.91
CA ASP A 127 17.66 21.01 1.47
C ASP A 127 17.86 19.68 0.72
N VAL A 128 16.75 18.93 0.64
CA VAL A 128 16.69 17.59 0.04
C VAL A 128 15.58 17.52 -1.02
N GLU A 129 15.88 16.86 -2.12
CA GLU A 129 14.95 16.53 -3.21
C GLU A 129 14.58 15.05 -3.11
N LEU A 130 13.30 14.73 -3.10
CA LEU A 130 12.83 13.35 -3.06
C LEU A 130 12.94 12.70 -4.45
N LEU A 131 13.65 11.59 -4.55
CA LEU A 131 13.84 10.82 -5.78
C LEU A 131 12.93 9.59 -5.85
N SER A 132 12.65 8.94 -4.72
CA SER A 132 11.77 7.76 -4.60
C SER A 132 11.13 7.69 -3.22
N GLY A 133 10.01 6.97 -3.10
CA GLY A 133 9.28 6.77 -1.85
C GLY A 133 7.81 7.20 -1.90
N LEU A 134 7.33 7.77 -3.01
CA LEU A 134 5.92 8.18 -3.20
C LEU A 134 5.12 7.23 -4.10
N GLU A 135 5.73 6.16 -4.58
CA GLU A 135 5.12 5.21 -5.50
C GLU A 135 3.83 4.64 -4.91
N LEU A 136 2.79 4.55 -5.74
CA LEU A 136 1.58 3.81 -5.45
C LEU A 136 0.97 3.42 -6.78
N GLY A 137 0.97 2.13 -7.08
CA GLY A 137 0.38 1.65 -8.30
C GLY A 137 0.51 0.15 -8.48
N VAL A 138 -0.17 -0.34 -9.51
CA VAL A 138 -0.09 -1.73 -9.92
C VAL A 138 1.14 -1.91 -10.81
N GLU A 139 2.02 -2.81 -10.42
CA GLU A 139 3.20 -3.20 -11.19
C GLU A 139 2.86 -4.36 -12.15
N LEU A 140 2.07 -5.33 -11.68
CA LEU A 140 1.69 -6.49 -12.48
C LEU A 140 0.29 -6.97 -12.11
N ILE A 141 -0.47 -7.41 -13.12
CA ILE A 141 -1.71 -8.17 -12.95
C ILE A 141 -1.61 -9.41 -13.82
N ASP A 142 -1.82 -10.57 -13.21
CA ASP A 142 -1.98 -11.85 -13.89
C ASP A 142 -3.48 -12.16 -14.03
N VAL A 143 -3.91 -12.42 -15.26
CA VAL A 143 -5.34 -12.47 -15.62
C VAL A 143 -5.66 -13.61 -16.57
N GLU A 144 -6.89 -14.10 -16.45
CA GLU A 144 -7.51 -14.98 -17.42
C GLU A 144 -8.32 -14.14 -18.41
N VAL A 145 -8.11 -14.36 -19.70
CA VAL A 145 -8.82 -13.64 -20.78
C VAL A 145 -10.00 -14.47 -21.28
N VAL A 146 -11.15 -13.82 -21.52
CA VAL A 146 -12.22 -14.46 -22.26
C VAL A 146 -11.89 -14.34 -23.75
N GLU A 147 -11.60 -15.46 -24.41
CA GLU A 147 -11.54 -15.45 -25.88
C GLU A 147 -12.92 -15.10 -26.42
N LYS A 148 -13.02 -13.94 -27.09
CA LYS A 148 -14.21 -13.64 -27.88
C LYS A 148 -14.15 -14.53 -29.11
N ASP A 149 -15.04 -15.51 -29.16
CA ASP A 149 -15.23 -16.41 -30.30
C ASP A 149 -15.17 -15.59 -31.59
N GLY A 150 -14.07 -15.78 -32.34
CA GLY A 150 -13.83 -15.08 -33.59
C GLY A 150 -14.96 -15.43 -34.55
N GLY A 151 -15.77 -14.44 -34.91
CA GLY A 151 -16.83 -14.60 -35.89
C GLY A 151 -16.27 -15.30 -37.13
N ARG A 152 -16.65 -16.57 -37.31
CA ARG A 152 -16.34 -17.35 -38.50
C ARG A 152 -17.01 -16.64 -39.67
N ARG A 153 -16.24 -15.87 -40.44
CA ARG A 153 -16.72 -15.28 -41.69
C ARG A 153 -16.98 -16.44 -42.64
N ASP A 154 -18.25 -16.72 -42.90
CA ASP A 154 -18.68 -17.71 -43.86
C ASP A 154 -18.14 -17.34 -45.25
N PRO A 155 -17.33 -18.19 -45.91
CA PRO A 155 -16.85 -17.96 -47.26
C PRO A 155 -17.96 -17.95 -48.33
N SER A 156 -19.21 -18.25 -47.99
CA SER A 156 -20.32 -18.37 -48.95
C SER A 156 -20.95 -17.05 -49.41
N GLN A 157 -20.47 -15.88 -48.95
CA GLN A 157 -21.04 -14.57 -49.29
C GLN A 157 -20.19 -13.73 -50.26
N THR A 158 -19.63 -14.33 -51.32
CA THR A 158 -19.10 -13.59 -52.49
C THR A 158 -19.87 -13.97 -53.75
#